data_AF-A0A661UJY7-F1
#
_entry.id   AF-A0A661UJY7-F1
#
_cell.length_a   1.000
_cell.length_b   1.000
_cell.length_c   1.000
_cell.angle_alpha   90.00
_cell.angle_beta   90.00
_cell.angle_gamma   90.00
#
_symmetry.space_group_name_H-M   'P 1'
#
loop_
_entity.id
_entity.type
_entity.pdbx_description
1 polymer ?
#
loop_
_entity_poly.entity_id
_entity_poly.type
_entity_poly.pdbx_seq_one_letter_code
_entity_poly.pdbx_strand_id
1 'polypeptide(L)'
;MSRFKTANLLRNFARYFLLILGILVFVFALLSGAEQTGGIKGIIVNSPNALPWLVFLFIVWLAWKKELIGGIVIILFSVAASILFSIWNDLFEFSFWLVLVILICGIFLILSWKLRK
;
A
#
# COMPACT_ATOMS: atom_id res chain seq x y z
N MET A 1 17.60 3.28 22.57
CA MET A 1 16.85 2.03 22.22
C MET A 1 17.81 1.06 21.55
N SER A 2 17.76 -0.26 21.82
CA SER A 2 18.68 -1.19 21.16
C SER A 2 18.34 -1.35 19.67
N ARG A 3 19.37 -1.64 18.85
CA ARG A 3 19.26 -1.84 17.39
C ARG A 3 18.10 -2.77 17.00
N PHE A 4 17.97 -3.89 17.72
CA PHE A 4 16.92 -4.88 17.51
C PHE A 4 15.52 -4.39 17.89
N LYS A 5 15.39 -3.60 18.97
CA LYS A 5 14.10 -3.00 19.35
C LYS A 5 13.62 -2.02 18.28
N THR A 6 14.53 -1.17 17.78
CA THR A 6 14.21 -0.24 16.68
C THR A 6 13.82 -0.98 15.41
N ALA A 7 14.56 -2.03 15.03
CA ALA A 7 14.21 -2.84 13.86
C ALA A 7 12.81 -3.46 13.99
N ASN A 8 12.48 -4.04 15.14
CA ASN A 8 11.18 -4.65 15.36
C ASN A 8 10.04 -3.62 15.34
N LEU A 9 10.26 -2.43 15.90
CA LEU A 9 9.29 -1.34 15.83
C LEU A 9 9.00 -0.95 14.39
N LEU A 10 10.04 -0.65 13.59
CA LEU A 10 9.90 -0.26 12.18
C LEU A 10 9.16 -1.32 11.36
N ARG A 11 9.55 -2.59 11.53
CA ARG A 11 8.91 -3.72 10.83
C ARG A 11 7.44 -3.84 11.17
N ASN A 12 7.11 -3.89 12.45
CA ASN A 12 5.76 -4.16 12.91
C ASN A 12 4.84 -3.00 12.55
N PHE A 13 5.30 -1.75 12.78
CA PHE A 13 4.58 -0.56 12.38
C PHE A 13 4.26 -0.59 10.88
N ALA A 14 5.28 -0.74 10.02
CA ALA A 14 5.07 -0.77 8.57
C ALA A 14 4.11 -1.89 8.15
N ARG A 15 4.28 -3.13 8.64
CA ARG A 15 3.45 -4.27 8.24
C ARG A 15 1.98 -4.10 8.62
N TYR A 16 1.70 -3.71 9.86
CA TYR A 16 0.32 -3.56 10.32
C TYR A 16 -0.32 -2.33 9.69
N PHE A 17 0.41 -1.22 9.61
CA PHE A 17 -0.09 0.01 8.99
C PHE A 17 -0.44 -0.21 7.51
N LEU A 18 0.48 -0.80 6.73
CA LEU A 18 0.24 -1.10 5.31
C LEU A 18 -0.91 -2.09 5.10
N LEU A 19 -1.09 -3.07 5.99
CA LEU A 19 -2.20 -4.02 5.91
C LEU A 19 -3.55 -3.31 6.14
N ILE A 20 -3.66 -2.53 7.21
CA ILE A 20 -4.89 -1.79 7.53
C ILE A 20 -5.20 -0.81 6.40
N LEU A 21 -4.21 -0.03 5.97
CA LEU A 21 -4.35 0.92 4.87
C LEU A 21 -4.78 0.22 3.58
N GLY A 22 -4.13 -0.89 3.22
CA GLY A 22 -4.45 -1.64 2.01
C GLY A 22 -5.88 -2.19 2.01
N ILE A 23 -6.35 -2.70 3.15
CA ILE A 23 -7.74 -3.19 3.28
C ILE A 23 -8.72 -2.03 3.13
N LEU A 24 -8.49 -0.93 3.84
CA LEU A 24 -9.38 0.23 3.79
C LEU A 24 -9.48 0.81 2.38
N VAL A 25 -8.34 1.02 1.72
CA VAL A 25 -8.32 1.59 0.37
C VAL A 25 -8.88 0.62 -0.66
N PHE A 26 -8.61 -0.69 -0.54
CA PHE A 26 -9.21 -1.71 -1.41
C PHE A 26 -10.74 -1.72 -1.29
N VAL A 27 -11.27 -1.77 -0.07
CA VAL A 27 -12.72 -1.78 0.17
C VAL A 27 -13.36 -0.48 -0.31
N PHE A 28 -12.74 0.67 -0.02
CA PHE A 28 -13.21 1.96 -0.52
C PHE A 28 -13.25 2.01 -2.05
N ALA A 29 -12.15 1.61 -2.70
CA ALA A 29 -12.04 1.56 -4.15
C ALA A 29 -12.94 0.52 -4.80
N LEU A 30 -13.42 -0.49 -4.08
CA LEU A 30 -14.38 -1.46 -4.58
C LEU A 30 -15.82 -0.94 -4.45
N LEU A 31 -16.16 -0.37 -3.29
CA LEU A 31 -17.51 0.06 -2.96
C LEU A 31 -17.91 1.42 -3.57
N SER A 32 -16.95 2.29 -3.92
CA SER A 32 -17.25 3.61 -4.51
C SER A 32 -18.08 3.53 -5.80
N GLY A 33 -17.95 2.46 -6.57
CA GLY A 33 -18.78 2.21 -7.75
C GLY A 33 -20.22 1.81 -7.44
N ALA A 34 -20.46 1.16 -6.30
CA ALA A 34 -21.80 0.79 -5.87
C ALA A 34 -22.67 2.03 -5.59
N GLU A 35 -22.06 3.12 -5.13
CA GLU A 35 -22.71 4.42 -4.97
C GLU A 35 -23.07 5.04 -6.32
N GLN A 36 -22.15 5.01 -7.30
CA GLN A 36 -22.33 5.67 -8.59
C GLN A 36 -23.31 4.95 -9.52
N THR A 37 -23.25 3.61 -9.58
CA THR A 37 -24.00 2.81 -10.57
C THR A 37 -25.05 1.88 -9.96
N GLY A 38 -25.11 1.79 -8.63
CA GLY A 38 -26.08 0.99 -7.87
C GLY A 38 -25.66 -0.46 -7.63
N GLY A 39 -25.56 -0.84 -6.36
CA GLY A 39 -25.48 -2.23 -5.89
C GLY A 39 -24.31 -3.05 -6.46
N ILE A 40 -24.55 -4.36 -6.68
CA ILE A 40 -23.53 -5.31 -7.15
C ILE A 40 -22.98 -4.93 -8.53
N LYS A 41 -23.81 -4.36 -9.41
CA LYS A 41 -23.37 -3.93 -10.74
C LYS A 41 -22.30 -2.84 -10.66
N GLY A 42 -22.48 -1.87 -9.75
CA GLY A 42 -21.49 -0.84 -9.49
C GLY A 42 -20.17 -1.39 -8.95
N ILE A 43 -20.22 -2.42 -8.09
CA ILE A 43 -19.02 -3.13 -7.60
C ILE A 43 -18.24 -3.76 -8.76
N ILE A 44 -18.92 -4.43 -9.68
CA ILE A 44 -18.27 -5.09 -10.83
C ILE A 44 -17.66 -4.05 -11.78
N VAL A 45 -18.38 -2.98 -12.07
CA VAL A 45 -17.89 -1.91 -12.95
C VAL A 45 -16.64 -1.23 -12.39
N ASN A 46 -16.55 -1.12 -11.07
CA ASN A 46 -15.47 -0.43 -10.38
C ASN A 46 -14.35 -1.35 -9.89
N SER A 47 -14.47 -2.67 -10.08
CA SER A 47 -13.41 -3.62 -9.72
C SER A 47 -12.04 -3.33 -10.37
N PRO A 48 -11.94 -2.76 -11.60
CA PRO A 48 -10.66 -2.33 -12.14
C PRO A 48 -9.94 -1.29 -11.28
N ASN A 49 -10.67 -0.38 -10.62
CA ASN A 49 -10.11 0.62 -9.70
C ASN A 49 -9.65 0.01 -8.37
N ALA A 50 -10.25 -1.11 -7.96
CA ALA A 50 -9.84 -1.86 -6.78
C ALA A 50 -8.59 -2.74 -7.04
N LEU A 51 -8.32 -3.11 -8.29
CA LEU A 51 -7.26 -4.05 -8.67
C LEU A 51 -5.85 -3.64 -8.21
N PRO A 52 -5.40 -2.38 -8.37
CA PRO A 52 -4.09 -1.95 -7.86
C PRO A 52 -3.93 -2.17 -6.35
N TRP A 53 -5.02 -1.99 -5.59
CA TRP A 53 -5.03 -2.15 -4.14
C TRP A 53 -5.06 -3.63 -3.72
N LEU A 54 -5.67 -4.50 -4.53
CA LEU A 54 -5.54 -5.94 -4.35
C LEU A 54 -4.10 -6.43 -4.59
N VAL A 55 -3.46 -5.92 -5.65
CA VAL A 55 -2.03 -6.17 -5.91
C VAL A 55 -1.19 -5.68 -4.74
N PHE A 56 -1.49 -4.49 -4.22
CA PHE A 56 -0.84 -3.96 -3.02
C PHE A 56 -0.99 -4.88 -1.80
N LEU A 57 -2.18 -5.42 -1.53
CA LEU A 57 -2.39 -6.39 -0.44
C LEU A 57 -1.54 -7.66 -0.62
N PHE A 58 -1.40 -8.16 -1.85
CA PHE A 58 -0.51 -9.27 -2.15
C PHE A 58 0.97 -8.92 -1.87
N ILE A 59 1.40 -7.71 -2.22
CA ILE A 59 2.75 -7.19 -1.92
C ILE A 59 2.95 -7.08 -0.40
N VAL A 60 1.95 -6.62 0.35
CA VAL A 60 2.00 -6.58 1.82
C VAL A 60 2.18 -7.99 2.36
N TRP A 61 1.39 -8.97 1.90
CA TRP A 61 1.58 -10.38 2.25
C TRP A 61 3.01 -10.89 1.96
N LEU A 62 3.59 -10.52 0.81
CA LEU A 62 4.98 -10.82 0.50
C LEU A 62 5.95 -10.20 1.53
N ALA A 63 5.72 -8.95 1.96
CA ALA A 63 6.53 -8.28 2.96
C ALA A 63 6.48 -8.94 4.35
N TRP A 64 5.38 -9.66 4.67
CA TRP A 64 5.29 -10.50 5.86
C TRP A 64 6.25 -11.71 5.80
N LYS A 65 6.41 -12.30 4.62
CA LYS A 65 7.27 -13.47 4.38
C LYS A 65 8.74 -13.09 4.17
N LYS A 66 9.01 -12.08 3.33
CA LYS A 66 10.35 -11.63 2.95
C LYS A 66 10.42 -10.11 3.04
N GLU A 67 10.91 -9.63 4.17
CA GLU A 67 10.89 -8.20 4.48
C GLU A 67 11.64 -7.32 3.47
N LEU A 68 12.89 -7.68 3.12
CA LEU A 68 13.70 -6.88 2.19
C LEU A 68 13.04 -6.77 0.82
N ILE A 69 12.65 -7.93 0.25
CA ILE A 69 11.99 -7.99 -1.05
C ILE A 69 10.66 -7.25 -1.01
N GLY A 70 9.87 -7.44 0.05
CA GLY A 70 8.62 -6.71 0.24
C GLY A 70 8.82 -5.21 0.29
N GLY A 71 9.82 -4.72 1.05
CA GLY A 71 10.15 -3.29 1.11
C GLY A 71 10.53 -2.71 -0.26
N ILE A 72 11.36 -3.41 -1.04
CA ILE A 72 11.73 -3.00 -2.40
C ILE A 72 10.50 -2.93 -3.31
N VAL A 73 9.67 -3.98 -3.32
CA VAL A 73 8.49 -4.04 -4.17
C VAL A 73 7.44 -3.00 -3.76
N ILE A 74 7.30 -2.69 -2.46
CA ILE A 74 6.44 -1.61 -1.97
C ILE A 74 6.91 -0.24 -2.49
N ILE A 75 8.22 0.03 -2.49
CA ILE A 75 8.76 1.28 -3.04
C ILE A 75 8.46 1.37 -4.53
N LEU A 76 8.74 0.30 -5.30
CA LEU A 76 8.45 0.26 -6.73
C LEU A 76 6.96 0.48 -7.02
N PHE A 77 6.09 -0.19 -6.25
CA PHE A 77 4.64 -0.01 -6.35
C PHE A 77 4.24 1.45 -6.06
N SER A 78 4.80 2.08 -5.03
CA SER A 78 4.47 3.46 -4.66
C SER A 78 4.86 4.45 -5.75
N VAL A 79 6.03 4.27 -6.35
CA VAL A 79 6.50 5.09 -7.48
C VAL A 79 5.60 4.90 -8.69
N ALA A 80 5.29 3.64 -9.06
CA ALA A 80 4.41 3.34 -10.18
C ALA A 80 2.98 3.89 -9.96
N ALA A 81 2.44 3.75 -8.75
CA ALA A 81 1.14 4.29 -8.38
C ALA A 81 1.13 5.83 -8.43
N SER A 82 2.20 6.49 -7.98
CA SER A 82 2.32 7.95 -8.10
C SER A 82 2.29 8.43 -9.54
N ILE A 83 2.97 7.72 -10.46
CA ILE A 83 2.97 8.04 -11.89
C ILE A 83 1.57 7.82 -12.48
N LEU A 84 0.93 6.69 -12.17
CA LEU A 84 -0.44 6.43 -12.62
C LEU A 84 -1.38 7.55 -12.11
N PHE A 85 -1.41 7.84 -10.82
CA PHE A 85 -2.32 8.87 -10.30
C PHE A 85 -2.05 10.27 -10.86
N SER A 86 -0.81 10.60 -11.24
CA SER A 86 -0.52 11.87 -11.93
C SER A 86 -1.09 11.97 -13.35
N ILE A 87 -1.28 10.84 -14.03
CA ILE A 87 -1.79 10.80 -15.42
C ILE A 87 -3.32 10.86 -15.42
N TRP A 88 -3.97 10.24 -14.43
CA TRP A 88 -5.37 9.86 -14.51
C TRP A 88 -6.35 10.73 -13.68
N ASN A 89 -5.95 11.75 -12.91
CA ASN A 89 -6.92 12.37 -11.97
C ASN A 89 -6.70 13.81 -11.44
N ASP A 90 -7.83 14.44 -11.06
CA ASP A 90 -7.99 15.69 -10.28
C ASP A 90 -7.72 15.51 -8.77
N LEU A 91 -7.74 14.27 -8.25
CA LEU A 91 -7.44 13.92 -6.84
C LEU A 91 -5.95 13.62 -6.59
N PHE A 92 -5.07 14.21 -7.41
CA PHE A 92 -3.63 13.96 -7.37
C PHE A 92 -3.04 14.22 -5.98
N GLU A 93 -3.43 15.30 -5.30
CA GLU A 93 -2.89 15.65 -3.99
C GLU A 93 -3.16 14.60 -2.91
N PHE A 94 -4.40 14.09 -2.82
CA PHE A 94 -4.72 13.04 -1.85
C PHE A 94 -3.96 11.74 -2.16
N SER A 95 -3.94 11.37 -3.44
CA SER A 95 -3.27 10.16 -3.90
C SER A 95 -1.76 10.23 -3.67
N PHE A 96 -1.15 11.42 -3.81
CA PHE A 96 0.26 11.69 -3.55
C PHE A 96 0.64 11.43 -2.09
N TRP A 97 -0.12 11.97 -1.13
CA TRP A 97 0.15 11.74 0.29
C TRP A 97 0.00 10.26 0.66
N LEU A 98 -1.00 9.59 0.09
CA LEU A 98 -1.20 8.15 0.29
C LEU A 98 0.01 7.33 -0.17
N VAL A 99 0.47 7.52 -1.42
CA VAL A 99 1.62 6.78 -1.95
C VAL A 99 2.94 7.17 -1.26
N LEU A 100 3.08 8.42 -0.78
CA LEU A 100 4.25 8.83 -0.01
C LEU A 100 4.36 8.07 1.32
N VAL A 101 3.25 7.90 2.04
CA VAL A 101 3.25 7.13 3.29
C VAL A 101 3.56 5.64 3.02
N ILE A 102 3.04 5.08 1.92
CA ILE A 102 3.36 3.71 1.50
C ILE A 102 4.87 3.58 1.20
N LEU A 103 5.45 4.55 0.50
CA LEU A 103 6.88 4.60 0.19
C LEU A 103 7.73 4.65 1.47
N ILE A 104 7.38 5.50 2.44
CA ILE A 104 8.08 5.59 3.73
C ILE A 104 8.03 4.25 4.48
N CYS A 105 6.89 3.56 4.47
CA CYS A 105 6.78 2.23 5.07
C CYS A 105 7.64 1.19 4.34
N GLY A 106 7.77 1.27 3.02
CA GLY A 106 8.72 0.47 2.24
C GLY A 106 10.17 0.68 2.70
N ILE A 107 10.57 1.93 2.93
CA ILE A 107 11.88 2.28 3.49
C ILE A 107 12.06 1.70 4.89
N PHE A 108 11.04 1.79 5.75
CA PHE A 108 11.09 1.21 7.10
C PHE A 108 11.37 -0.30 7.09
N LEU A 109 10.81 -1.04 6.13
CA LEU A 109 11.07 -2.47 5.98
C LEU A 109 12.53 -2.74 5.58
N ILE A 110 13.10 -1.97 4.66
CA ILE A 110 14.50 -2.11 4.25
C ILE A 110 15.45 -1.74 5.42
N LEU A 111 15.17 -0.64 6.12
CA LEU A 111 15.95 -0.23 7.28
C LEU A 111 15.87 -1.26 8.41
N SER A 112 14.68 -1.82 8.67
CA SER A 112 14.50 -2.89 9.65
C SER A 112 15.35 -4.12 9.33
N TRP A 113 15.42 -4.50 8.04
CA TRP A 113 16.24 -5.62 7.59
C TRP A 113 17.73 -5.34 7.81
N LYS A 114 18.19 -4.15 7.40
CA LYS A 114 19.58 -3.70 7.58
C LYS A 114 19.97 -3.62 9.05
N LEU A 115 19.07 -3.27 9.95
CA LEU A 115 19.34 -3.18 11.39
C LEU A 115 19.45 -4.55 12.08
N ARG A 116 19.06 -5.65 11.44
CA ARG A 116 19.17 -7.02 12.00
C ARG A 116 20.31 -7.85 11.41
N LYS A 117 20.94 -7.36 10.35
CA LYS A 117 22.15 -7.91 9.74
C LYS A 117 23.39 -7.28 10.37
#